data_AF-A0A9E5WRR6-F1
#
_entry.id   AF-A0A9E5WRR6-F1
#
_cell.length_a   1.000
_cell.length_b   1.000
_cell.length_c   1.000
_cell.angle_alpha   90.00
_cell.angle_beta   90.00
_cell.angle_gamma   90.00
#
_symmetry.space_group_name_H-M   'P 1'
#
loop_
_entity.id
_entity.type
_entity.pdbx_description
1 polymer ?
#
loop_
_entity_poly.entity_id
_entity_poly.type
_entity_poly.pdbx_seq_one_letter_code
_entity_poly.pdbx_strand_id
1 'polypeptide(L)'
;MTTLLSILLGAAVFQTGPDASAAARPILEPIEWSNVWVVGANQKDRPRVLLIGDSIVRGYYRVVERELGEKAYCAHFATSAFLSNPDDLAMLKVLLKRYRFDVIHINNGLHGWA
;
A
#
# COMPACT_ATOMS: atom_id res chain seq x y z
N MET A 1 39.75 -13.43 -42.26
CA MET A 1 40.14 -12.22 -41.52
C MET A 1 39.25 -12.12 -40.29
N THR A 2 39.83 -12.53 -39.17
CA THR A 2 39.30 -12.57 -37.82
C THR A 2 39.23 -11.15 -37.27
N THR A 3 38.08 -10.73 -36.74
CA THR A 3 38.05 -9.60 -35.80
C THR A 3 37.14 -9.97 -34.64
N LEU A 4 37.75 -10.16 -33.47
CA LEU A 4 37.08 -10.38 -32.19
C LEU A 4 36.21 -9.16 -31.87
N LEU A 5 34.95 -9.39 -31.50
CA LEU A 5 34.11 -8.35 -30.89
C LEU A 5 34.26 -8.44 -29.38
N SER A 6 34.94 -7.46 -28.81
CA SER A 6 35.27 -7.35 -27.39
C SER A 6 34.04 -7.15 -26.52
N ILE A 7 34.01 -7.89 -25.41
CA ILE A 7 33.03 -7.81 -24.32
C ILE A 7 33.18 -6.45 -23.61
N LEU A 8 32.11 -5.66 -23.53
CA LEU A 8 31.97 -4.57 -22.57
C LEU A 8 30.90 -4.96 -21.55
N LEU A 9 31.36 -5.53 -20.43
CA LEU A 9 30.55 -5.79 -19.25
C LEU A 9 30.27 -4.44 -18.59
N GLY A 10 29.15 -3.81 -18.97
CA GLY A 10 28.67 -2.60 -18.32
C GLY A 10 28.33 -2.90 -16.88
N ALA A 11 29.17 -2.47 -15.95
CA ALA A 11 28.83 -2.43 -14.53
C ALA A 11 27.62 -1.49 -14.38
N ALA A 12 26.43 -2.06 -14.21
CA ALA A 12 25.29 -1.30 -13.75
C ALA A 12 25.64 -0.76 -12.37
N VAL A 13 26.01 0.52 -12.32
CA VAL A 13 26.08 1.27 -11.08
C VAL A 13 24.64 1.31 -10.56
N PHE A 14 24.31 0.39 -9.65
CA PHE A 14 23.14 0.54 -8.81
C PHE A 14 23.41 1.80 -7.98
N GLN A 15 22.87 2.93 -8.44
CA GLN A 15 22.76 4.11 -7.60
C GLN A 15 21.95 3.67 -6.38
N THR A 16 22.62 3.57 -5.24
CA THR A 16 21.95 3.56 -3.95
C THR A 16 21.22 4.89 -3.90
N GLY A 17 19.92 4.85 -4.20
CA GLY A 17 19.03 5.98 -3.94
C GLY A 17 19.21 6.43 -2.48
N PRO A 18 18.91 7.69 -2.15
CA PRO A 18 19.12 8.21 -0.81
C PRO A 18 18.58 7.22 0.21
N ASP A 19 19.43 6.87 1.18
CA ASP A 19 19.03 6.03 2.30
C ASP A 19 17.73 6.61 2.84
N ALA A 20 16.65 5.81 2.87
CA ALA A 20 15.39 6.16 3.54
C ALA A 20 15.56 6.34 5.07
N SER A 21 16.80 6.37 5.55
CA SER A 21 17.24 6.53 6.92
C SER A 21 17.38 8.01 7.28
N ALA A 22 16.24 8.69 7.31
CA ALA A 22 15.87 9.76 8.23
C ALA A 22 14.64 10.47 7.66
N ALA A 23 13.57 9.74 7.37
CA ALA A 23 12.28 10.41 7.24
C ALA A 23 12.07 11.19 8.55
N ALA A 24 11.87 12.51 8.45
CA ALA A 24 11.52 13.32 9.60
C ALA A 24 10.36 12.63 10.33
N ARG A 25 10.38 12.63 11.67
CA ARG A 25 9.29 12.00 12.43
C ARG A 25 7.96 12.59 11.94
N PRO A 26 6.97 11.75 11.62
CA PRO A 26 5.70 12.24 11.14
C PRO A 26 5.09 13.19 12.19
N ILE A 27 4.45 14.25 11.70
CA ILE A 27 3.70 15.15 12.57
C ILE A 27 2.41 14.42 12.93
N LEU A 28 2.18 14.26 14.23
CA LEU A 28 1.07 13.46 14.75
C LEU A 28 -0.17 14.33 14.93
N GLU A 29 -1.32 13.76 14.58
CA GLU A 29 -2.63 14.30 14.95
C GLU A 29 -2.91 14.01 16.45
N PRO A 30 -3.82 14.77 17.10
CA PRO A 30 -4.23 14.48 18.48
C PRO A 30 -4.80 13.06 18.67
N ILE A 31 -5.30 12.45 17.61
CA ILE A 31 -5.82 11.08 17.60
C ILE A 31 -5.22 10.36 16.40
N GLU A 32 -4.37 9.38 16.68
CA GLU A 32 -3.89 8.44 15.67
C GLU A 32 -4.69 7.14 15.71
N TRP A 33 -5.12 6.67 14.55
CA TRP A 33 -5.85 5.43 14.42
C TRP A 33 -5.57 4.73 13.09
N SER A 34 -5.55 3.40 13.14
CA SER A 34 -5.56 2.56 11.95
C SER A 34 -6.61 1.47 12.12
N ASN A 35 -7.35 1.21 11.05
CA ASN A 35 -8.38 0.18 10.98
C ASN A 35 -8.09 -0.70 9.77
N VAL A 36 -7.73 -1.95 10.05
CA VAL A 36 -7.44 -2.96 9.03
C VAL A 36 -8.49 -4.06 9.13
N TRP A 37 -9.10 -4.36 7.99
CA TRP A 37 -10.07 -5.46 7.88
C TRP A 37 -9.83 -6.21 6.59
N VAL A 38 -9.71 -7.54 6.67
CA VAL A 38 -9.47 -8.40 5.51
C VAL A 38 -10.47 -9.56 5.52
N VAL A 39 -11.47 -9.49 4.65
CA VAL A 39 -12.48 -10.55 4.49
C VAL A 39 -11.86 -11.72 3.72
N GLY A 40 -12.21 -12.94 4.10
CA GLY A 40 -11.69 -14.14 3.44
C GLY A 40 -10.16 -14.21 3.47
N ALA A 41 -9.53 -13.77 4.57
CA ALA A 41 -8.08 -13.70 4.69
C ALA A 41 -7.37 -15.05 4.50
N ASN A 42 -8.07 -16.15 4.76
CA ASN A 42 -7.62 -17.52 4.55
C ASN A 42 -8.03 -18.12 3.18
N GLN A 43 -8.77 -17.37 2.36
CA GLN A 43 -9.32 -17.84 1.09
C GLN A 43 -8.53 -17.33 -0.12
N LYS A 44 -8.57 -18.10 -1.21
CA LYS A 44 -7.78 -17.87 -2.44
C LYS A 44 -8.57 -18.09 -3.74
N ASP A 45 -9.86 -18.38 -3.64
CA ASP A 45 -10.76 -18.76 -4.74
C ASP A 45 -11.31 -17.56 -5.54
N ARG A 46 -11.10 -16.33 -5.06
CA ARG A 46 -11.66 -15.09 -5.65
C ARG A 46 -10.63 -13.97 -5.65
N PRO A 47 -10.76 -12.98 -6.56
CA PRO A 47 -9.91 -11.80 -6.55
C PRO A 47 -10.11 -11.00 -5.25
N ARG A 48 -9.09 -10.24 -4.85
CA ARG A 48 -9.13 -9.39 -3.66
C ARG A 48 -8.96 -7.92 -4.00
N VAL A 49 -9.84 -7.09 -3.47
CA VAL A 49 -9.84 -5.64 -3.61
C VAL A 49 -9.41 -5.00 -2.29
N LEU A 50 -8.35 -4.19 -2.32
CA LEU A 50 -7.93 -3.38 -1.17
C LEU A 50 -8.39 -1.94 -1.36
N LEU A 51 -9.11 -1.42 -0.36
CA LEU A 51 -9.45 -0.01 -0.25
C LEU A 51 -8.55 0.66 0.78
N ILE A 52 -7.73 1.62 0.35
CA ILE A 52 -6.80 2.37 1.21
C ILE A 52 -7.30 3.79 1.36
N GLY A 53 -7.34 4.31 2.59
CA GLY A 53 -7.65 5.71 2.79
C GLY A 53 -7.91 6.11 4.22
N ASP A 54 -8.90 6.97 4.43
CA ASP A 54 -9.24 7.53 5.72
C ASP A 54 -10.69 7.20 6.12
N SER A 55 -11.30 8.07 6.95
CA SER A 55 -12.69 7.92 7.37
C SER A 55 -13.70 7.85 6.21
N ILE A 56 -13.39 8.46 5.06
CA ILE A 56 -14.25 8.44 3.87
C ILE A 56 -14.29 7.04 3.26
N VAL A 57 -13.13 6.40 3.09
CA VAL A 57 -13.03 5.00 2.67
C VAL A 57 -13.81 4.09 3.61
N ARG A 58 -13.65 4.28 4.92
CA ARG A 58 -14.40 3.50 5.92
C ARG A 58 -15.93 3.71 5.78
N GLY A 59 -16.36 4.93 5.45
CA GLY A 59 -17.76 5.27 5.25
C GLY A 59 -18.40 4.51 4.08
N TYR A 60 -17.73 4.45 2.94
CA TYR A 60 -18.28 3.79 1.75
C TYR A 60 -17.88 2.31 1.59
N TYR A 61 -16.95 1.79 2.41
CA TYR A 61 -16.49 0.39 2.35
C TYR A 61 -17.64 -0.62 2.31
N ARG A 62 -18.60 -0.51 3.23
CA ARG A 62 -19.72 -1.47 3.33
C ARG A 62 -20.61 -1.48 2.09
N VAL A 63 -20.71 -0.35 1.40
CA VAL A 63 -21.42 -0.27 0.12
C VAL A 63 -20.63 -1.04 -0.93
N VAL A 64 -19.33 -0.76 -1.07
CA VAL A 64 -18.46 -1.45 -2.05
C VAL A 64 -18.43 -2.96 -1.82
N GLU A 65 -18.25 -3.39 -0.58
CA GLU A 65 -18.25 -4.81 -0.19
C GLU A 65 -19.56 -5.51 -0.59
N ARG A 66 -20.70 -4.87 -0.31
CA ARG A 66 -22.02 -5.41 -0.67
C ARG A 66 -22.22 -5.48 -2.19
N GLU A 67 -21.85 -4.44 -2.93
CA GLU A 67 -22.05 -4.40 -4.39
C GLU A 67 -21.12 -5.37 -5.13
N LEU A 68 -19.91 -5.60 -4.62
CA LEU A 68 -19.02 -6.63 -5.14
C LEU A 68 -19.49 -8.04 -4.75
N GLY A 69 -20.08 -8.19 -3.57
CA GLY A 69 -20.72 -9.41 -3.11
C GLY A 69 -19.80 -10.63 -3.26
N GLU A 70 -20.28 -11.65 -3.96
CA GLU A 70 -19.51 -12.89 -4.16
C GLU A 70 -18.39 -12.78 -5.19
N LYS A 71 -18.28 -11.68 -5.94
CA LYS A 71 -17.30 -11.54 -7.03
C LYS A 71 -15.87 -11.31 -6.54
N ALA A 72 -15.70 -10.74 -5.36
CA ALA A 72 -14.38 -10.42 -4.81
C ALA A 72 -14.40 -10.35 -3.28
N TYR A 73 -13.28 -10.69 -2.65
CA TYR A 73 -13.06 -10.36 -1.25
C TYR A 73 -12.62 -8.91 -1.10
N CYS A 74 -13.30 -8.15 -0.26
CA CYS A 74 -12.90 -6.79 0.06
C CYS A 74 -12.03 -6.75 1.31
N ALA A 75 -11.07 -5.84 1.31
CA ALA A 75 -10.28 -5.47 2.45
C ALA A 75 -10.19 -3.95 2.51
N HIS A 76 -10.03 -3.39 3.70
CA HIS A 76 -9.67 -1.98 3.84
C HIS A 76 -8.50 -1.78 4.78
N PHE A 77 -7.72 -0.75 4.49
CA PHE A 77 -6.77 -0.12 5.39
C PHE A 77 -7.12 1.37 5.46
N ALA A 78 -7.82 1.74 6.53
CA ALA A 78 -8.23 3.11 6.78
C ALA A 78 -7.42 3.68 7.97
N THR A 79 -6.94 4.91 7.87
CA THR A 79 -5.99 5.49 8.84
C THR A 79 -6.20 7.00 8.99
N SER A 80 -5.82 7.58 10.13
CA SER A 80 -5.68 9.03 10.32
C SER A 80 -4.42 9.59 9.67
N ALA A 81 -3.45 8.76 9.30
CA ALA A 81 -2.20 9.30 8.80
C ALA A 81 -2.25 9.62 7.29
N PHE A 82 -1.45 10.61 6.90
CA PHE A 82 -1.27 10.96 5.51
C PHE A 82 -0.38 9.95 4.80
N LEU A 83 -0.56 9.79 3.48
CA LEU A 83 0.10 8.76 2.67
C LEU A 83 1.64 8.73 2.80
N SER A 84 2.27 9.86 3.13
CA SER A 84 3.73 9.94 3.33
C SER A 84 4.22 9.53 4.72
N ASN A 85 3.33 9.16 5.65
CA ASN A 85 3.73 8.73 6.98
C ASN A 85 4.46 7.37 6.90
N PRO A 86 5.73 7.28 7.37
CA PRO A 86 6.51 6.04 7.28
C PRO A 86 5.92 4.87 8.08
N ASP A 87 5.22 5.14 9.19
CA ASP A 87 4.61 4.09 10.03
C ASP A 87 3.43 3.44 9.29
N ASP A 88 2.64 4.25 8.60
CA ASP A 88 1.53 3.77 7.76
C ASP A 88 2.02 2.99 6.54
N LEU A 89 3.09 3.45 5.89
CA LEU A 89 3.72 2.72 4.80
C LEU A 89 4.28 1.38 5.28
N ALA A 90 4.83 1.30 6.50
CA ALA A 90 5.29 0.05 7.10
C ALA A 90 4.11 -0.91 7.36
N MET A 91 2.97 -0.41 7.85
CA MET A 91 1.76 -1.22 8.04
C MET A 91 1.20 -1.73 6.71
N LEU A 92 1.11 -0.86 5.70
CA LEU A 92 0.69 -1.24 4.35
C LEU A 92 1.61 -2.32 3.77
N LYS A 93 2.93 -2.20 3.98
CA LYS A 93 3.90 -3.21 3.54
C LYS A 93 3.64 -4.59 4.15
N VAL A 94 3.20 -4.66 5.41
CA VAL A 94 2.79 -5.94 6.03
C VAL A 94 1.58 -6.53 5.31
N LEU A 95 0.57 -5.72 5.01
CA LEU A 95 -0.62 -6.17 4.26
C LEU A 95 -0.25 -6.69 2.87
N LEU A 96 0.51 -5.91 2.10
CA LEU A 96 0.93 -6.27 0.74
C LEU A 96 1.87 -7.48 0.71
N LYS A 97 2.62 -7.76 1.79
CA LYS A 97 3.43 -8.97 1.92
C LYS A 97 2.60 -10.22 2.23
N ARG A 98 1.52 -10.08 3.03
CA ARG A 98 0.70 -11.20 3.49
C ARG A 98 -0.38 -11.60 2.49
N TYR A 99 -0.92 -10.64 1.74
CA TYR A 99 -2.05 -10.84 0.84
C TYR A 99 -1.72 -10.39 -0.57
N ARG A 100 -2.14 -11.19 -1.55
CA ARG A 100 -2.22 -10.76 -2.94
C ARG A 100 -3.52 -9.98 -3.13
N PHE A 101 -3.41 -8.77 -3.67
CA PHE A 101 -4.52 -7.93 -4.08
C PHE A 101 -4.49 -7.79 -5.59
N ASP A 102 -5.65 -7.97 -6.22
CA ASP A 102 -5.83 -7.85 -7.67
C ASP A 102 -6.18 -6.42 -8.07
N VAL A 103 -6.84 -5.68 -7.17
CA VAL A 103 -7.18 -4.26 -7.34
C VAL A 103 -6.85 -3.52 -6.05
N ILE A 104 -6.23 -2.34 -6.19
CA ILE A 104 -5.99 -1.41 -5.09
C ILE A 104 -6.64 -0.07 -5.46
N HIS A 105 -7.55 0.39 -4.60
CA HIS A 105 -8.19 1.70 -4.69
C HIS A 105 -7.65 2.60 -3.57
N ILE A 106 -7.21 3.81 -3.88
CA ILE A 106 -6.63 4.75 -2.92
C ILE A 106 -7.42 6.05 -2.88
N ASN A 107 -7.81 6.47 -1.67
CA ASN A 107 -8.38 7.78 -1.38
C ASN A 107 -7.87 8.26 -0.01
N ASN A 108 -6.80 9.05 -0.01
CA ASN A 108 -6.19 9.63 1.20
C ASN A 108 -5.86 11.09 0.90
N GLY A 109 -6.31 12.00 1.76
CA GLY A 109 -6.04 13.43 1.55
C GLY A 109 -6.62 14.40 2.58
N LEU A 110 -7.41 13.91 3.56
CA LEU A 110 -8.02 14.76 4.58
C LEU A 110 -7.14 15.02 5.81
N HIS A 111 -6.00 14.33 5.90
CA HIS A 111 -5.12 14.32 7.07
C HIS A 111 -3.74 14.92 6.78
N GLY A 112 -2.92 15.12 7.82
CA GLY A 112 -1.52 15.53 7.66
C GLY A 112 -1.29 17.02 7.37
N TRP A 113 -2.17 17.89 7.84
CA TRP A 113 -2.08 19.36 7.69
C TRP A 113 -1.26 20.06 8.79
N ALA A 114 -0.57 19.27 9.61
CA ALA A 114 0.16 19.76 10.78
C ALA A 114 1.62 20.12 10.46
#